data_AF-A0A0G0EHZ3-F1
#
_entry.id   AF-A0A0G0EHZ3-F1
#
_cell.length_a   1.000
_cell.length_b   1.000
_cell.length_c   1.000
_cell.angle_alpha   90.00
_cell.angle_beta   90.00
_cell.angle_gamma   90.00
#
_symmetry.space_group_name_H-M   'P 1'
#
loop_
_entity.id
_entity.type
_entity.pdbx_description
1 polymer ?
#
loop_
_entity_poly.entity_id
_entity_poly.type
_entity_poly.pdbx_seq_one_letter_code
_entity_poly.pdbx_strand_id
1 'polypeptide(L)' 'MFIKKLIGFLECFATPERFDCQSCGAVISMFSPPKNCPNCNATEENIRKRNKVHPIQKRYAD' A
#
# COMPACT_ATOMS: atom_id res chain seq x y z
N MET A 1 -34.69 11.35 -7.25
CA MET A 1 -33.38 11.90 -6.83
C MET A 1 -32.28 10.91 -7.21
N PHE A 2 -31.67 11.12 -8.39
CA PHE A 2 -30.79 10.19 -9.10
C PHE A 2 -29.32 10.65 -9.06
N ILE A 3 -28.62 10.58 -7.92
CA ILE A 3 -27.21 11.08 -7.86
C ILE A 3 -26.26 10.36 -6.89
N LYS A 4 -26.47 9.07 -6.57
CA LYS A 4 -25.55 8.32 -5.66
C LYS A 4 -24.76 7.20 -6.33
N LYS A 5 -24.41 7.32 -7.62
CA LYS A 5 -23.80 6.21 -8.38
C LYS A 5 -22.60 6.60 -9.26
N LEU A 6 -21.79 7.57 -8.83
CA LEU A 6 -20.60 7.99 -9.61
C LEU A 6 -19.29 8.11 -8.82
N ILE A 7 -19.27 7.85 -7.51
CA ILE A 7 -18.05 8.03 -6.69
C ILE A 7 -17.33 6.71 -6.35
N GLY A 8 -17.76 5.59 -6.91
CA GLY A 8 -17.16 4.27 -6.62
C GLY A 8 -16.08 3.82 -7.61
N PHE A 9 -15.79 4.61 -8.64
CA PHE A 9 -14.98 4.15 -9.79
C PHE A 9 -13.69 4.96 -10.00
N LEU A 10 -13.43 5.98 -9.17
CA LEU A 10 -12.31 6.91 -9.36
C LEU A 10 -11.31 6.89 -8.20
N GLU A 11 -11.05 5.73 -7.58
CA GLU A 11 -9.95 5.56 -6.62
C GLU A 11 -8.88 4.58 -7.12
N CYS A 12 -8.71 4.50 -8.44
CA CYS A 12 -7.45 4.09 -9.04
C CYS A 12 -6.46 5.28 -9.12
N PHE A 13 -6.58 6.28 -8.24
CA PHE A 13 -5.51 7.23 -8.05
C PHE A 13 -4.34 6.46 -7.45
N ALA A 14 -3.20 6.51 -8.12
CA ALA A 14 -1.97 5.82 -7.75
C ALA A 14 -1.75 5.90 -6.23
N THR A 15 -2.04 4.81 -5.52
CA THR A 15 -1.75 4.72 -4.09
C THR A 15 -0.33 4.19 -3.96
N PRO A 16 0.56 4.87 -3.19
CA PRO A 16 1.92 4.42 -3.03
C PRO A 16 1.94 2.97 -2.55
N GLU A 17 2.83 2.19 -3.11
CA GLU A 17 3.07 0.83 -2.68
C GLU A 17 3.77 0.84 -1.33
N ARG A 18 3.47 -0.14 -0.49
CA ARG A 18 4.10 -0.27 0.82
C ARG A 18 5.12 -1.39 0.76
N PHE A 19 6.31 -1.11 1.27
CA PHE A 19 7.42 -2.04 1.37
C PHE A 19 7.83 -2.18 2.84
N ASP A 20 8.12 -3.39 3.24
CA ASP A 20 8.56 -3.74 4.58
C ASP A 20 10.05 -4.06 4.55
N CYS A 21 10.84 -3.42 5.39
CA CYS A 21 12.25 -3.73 5.54
C CYS A 21 12.43 -4.82 6.59
N GLN A 22 12.86 -6.02 6.17
CA GLN A 22 13.11 -7.15 7.08
C GLN A 22 14.33 -6.95 7.99
N SER A 23 15.22 -6.01 7.66
CA SER A 23 16.42 -5.74 8.46
C SER A 23 16.12 -4.87 9.68
N CYS A 24 15.21 -3.89 9.59
CA CYS A 24 14.89 -2.97 10.69
C CYS A 24 13.40 -2.90 11.08
N GLY A 25 12.51 -3.54 10.33
CA GLY A 25 11.06 -3.50 10.54
C GLY A 25 10.36 -2.23 10.06
N ALA A 26 11.07 -1.32 9.37
CA ALA A 26 10.49 -0.07 8.88
C ALA A 26 9.53 -0.30 7.69
N VAL A 27 8.45 0.49 7.65
CA VAL A 27 7.48 0.48 6.54
C VAL A 27 7.71 1.69 5.65
N ILE A 28 8.07 1.44 4.40
CA ILE A 28 8.38 2.45 3.39
C ILE A 28 7.18 2.55 2.44
N SER A 29 6.64 3.76 2.24
CA SER A 29 5.56 3.99 1.28
C SER A 29 6.12 4.74 0.07
N MET A 30 6.23 4.07 -1.08
CA MET A 30 6.80 4.62 -2.31
C MET A 30 6.06 4.10 -3.55
N PHE A 31 6.10 4.85 -4.65
CA PHE A 31 5.52 4.44 -5.92
C PHE A 31 6.36 3.40 -6.68
N SER A 32 7.58 3.14 -6.21
CA SER A 32 8.52 2.22 -6.84
C SER A 32 9.34 1.52 -5.76
N PRO A 33 9.86 0.32 -6.04
CA PRO A 33 10.68 -0.43 -5.09
C PRO A 33 11.94 0.39 -4.73
N PRO A 34 12.18 0.68 -3.44
CA PRO A 34 13.39 1.37 -3.02
C PRO A 34 14.60 0.42 -3.11
N LYS A 35 15.73 0.93 -3.60
CA LYS A 35 17.01 0.18 -3.65
C LYS A 35 17.63 -0.05 -2.27
N ASN A 36 17.42 0.92 -1.37
CA ASN A 36 17.93 0.90 -0.01
C ASN A 36 16.86 1.35 0.98
N CYS A 37 16.86 0.77 2.17
CA CYS A 37 16.00 1.21 3.24
C CYS A 37 16.48 2.59 3.75
N PRO A 38 15.62 3.63 3.80
CA PRO A 38 16.02 4.95 4.30
C PRO A 38 16.30 4.98 5.81
N ASN A 39 15.92 3.94 6.56
CA ASN A 39 16.11 3.87 8.01
C ASN A 39 17.43 3.16 8.39
N CYS A 40 17.76 2.05 7.74
CA CYS A 40 18.92 1.23 8.09
C CYS A 40 19.90 1.00 6.94
N ASN A 41 19.67 1.61 5.78
CA ASN A 41 20.46 1.46 4.56
C ASN A 41 20.54 0.03 3.99
N ALA A 42 19.74 -0.92 4.50
CA ALA A 42 19.68 -2.29 3.99
C ALA A 42 19.32 -2.33 2.50
N THR A 43 19.93 -3.25 1.76
CA THR A 43 19.73 -3.46 0.31
C THR A 43 18.32 -3.96 -0.02
N GLU A 44 17.94 -3.87 -1.29
CA GLU A 44 16.63 -4.31 -1.80
C GLU A 44 16.28 -5.77 -1.49
N GLU A 45 17.27 -6.65 -1.31
CA GLU A 45 17.05 -8.04 -0.87
C GLU A 45 16.31 -8.13 0.49
N ASN A 46 16.51 -7.12 1.34
CA ASN A 46 15.85 -7.01 2.64
C ASN A 46 14.53 -6.23 2.58
N ILE A 47 14.07 -5.85 1.40
CA ILE A 47 12.88 -5.02 1.20
C ILE A 47 11.82 -5.87 0.51
N ARG A 48 10.73 -6.19 1.23
CA ARG A 48 9.62 -6.98 0.67
C ARG A 48 8.41 -6.10 0.43
N LYS A 49 7.77 -6.29 -0.73
CA LYS A 49 6.48 -5.67 -1.00
C LYS A 49 5.45 -6.17 0.03
N ARG A 50 4.84 -5.25 0.75
CA ARG A 50 3.75 -5.57 1.68
C ARG A 50 2.50 -5.82 0.85
N ASN A 51 2.07 -7.08 0.76
CA ASN A 51 0.82 -7.41 0.10
C ASN A 51 -0.31 -6.61 0.74
N LYS A 52 -1.02 -5.82 -0.10
CA LYS A 52 -2.24 -5.17 0.32
C LYS A 52 -3.24 -6.29 0.61
N VAL A 53 -3.42 -6.63 1.88
CA VAL A 53 -4.72 -7.14 2.32
C VAL A 53 -5.64 -5.95 2.12
N HIS A 54 -6.35 -5.93 0.98
CA HIS A 54 -7.54 -5.09 0.92
C HIS A 54 -8.33 -5.44 2.16
N PRO A 55 -8.67 -4.48 3.04
CA PRO A 55 -9.66 -4.77 4.06
C PRO A 55 -10.84 -5.29 3.25
N ILE A 56 -11.15 -6.58 3.45
CA ILE A 56 -12.39 -7.19 2.98
C ILE A 56 -13.42 -6.12 3.31
N GLN A 57 -14.02 -5.54 2.27
CA GLN A 57 -15.13 -4.63 2.45
C GLN A 57 -16.08 -5.40 3.35
N LYS A 58 -16.09 -5.08 4.65
CA LYS A 58 -17.16 -5.48 5.53
C LYS A 58 -18.33 -4.72 4.93
N ARG A 59 -19.01 -5.39 4.00
CA ARG A 59 -20.39 -5.09 3.66
C ARG A 59 -21.04 -4.94 5.02
N TYR A 60 -21.44 -3.73 5.36
CA TYR A 60 -22.44 -3.54 6.38
C TYR A 60 -23.66 -4.31 5.86
N ALA A 61 -23.76 -5.56 6.30
CA ALA A 61 -24.97 -6.32 6.36
C ALA A 61 -25.36 -6.25 7.83
N ASP A 62 -26.10 -5.20 8.18
CA ASP A 62 -27.46 -5.29 8.71
C ASP A 62 -28.09 -3.89 8.63
#